data_AF-A0A930FHS0-F1
#
_entry.id   AF-A0A930FHS0-F1
#
_cell.length_a   1.000
_cell.length_b   1.000
_cell.length_c   1.000
_cell.angle_alpha   90.00
_cell.angle_beta   90.00
_cell.angle_gamma   90.00
#
_symmetry.space_group_name_H-M   'P 1'
#
loop_
_entity.id
_entity.type
_entity.pdbx_description
1 polymer ?
#
loop_
_entity_poly.entity_id
_entity_poly.type
_entity_poly.pdbx_seq_one_letter_code
_entity_poly.pdbx_strand_id
1 'polypeptide(L)'
;LGRTGILMSEAVRGEGGYLLNAEGERFMKKYAPNKMELASRDVVAKAIEDEIAAGRGFGSGLNAYVVADLRHLGPEVIIEKLHGIRDLAMTFEHCDPLVQPVPIRPTCHYTMGGIDVVDYKTCACELPGLFSSGEASCISIHGANRLGGNSLADGVVFGKVSGAGAADYAETHEQPNVDAELAAAAKAWEAKFTEVTTREGGRPVVEIRDALADAMWNKVGIFRNEDGITEALKEIDQLMEDYKTCYVGDPERTYNMAFVNYCEIGSMLTVAKAIAMGALHRRESRGAHIREDHPK
;
A
#
# COMPACT_ATOMS: atom_id res chain seq x y z
N LEU A 1 7.62 1.62 11.52
CA LEU A 1 9.03 1.83 11.91
C LEU A 1 9.67 2.57 10.76
N GLY A 2 10.42 3.63 11.06
CA GLY A 2 10.86 4.62 10.07
C GLY A 2 11.73 4.04 8.97
N ARG A 3 12.56 3.02 9.27
CA ARG A 3 13.51 2.44 8.31
C ARG A 3 12.97 1.24 7.56
N THR A 4 12.21 0.38 8.23
CA THR A 4 11.80 -0.92 7.68
C THR A 4 10.37 -0.95 7.14
N GLY A 5 9.57 0.08 7.41
CA GLY A 5 8.13 0.09 7.09
C GLY A 5 7.28 -0.86 7.94
N ILE A 6 7.88 -1.62 8.87
CA ILE A 6 7.15 -2.53 9.76
C ILE A 6 6.14 -1.74 10.61
N LEU A 7 4.91 -2.22 10.66
CA LEU A 7 3.83 -1.50 11.35
C LEU A 7 4.12 -1.37 12.85
N MET A 8 4.10 -0.13 13.33
CA MET A 8 4.01 0.17 14.75
C MET A 8 2.54 0.40 15.09
N SER A 9 1.97 -0.43 15.98
CA SER A 9 0.54 -0.41 16.29
C SER A 9 0.06 0.96 16.74
N GLU A 10 -1.17 1.32 16.36
CA GLU A 10 -1.86 2.52 16.82
C GLU A 10 -2.03 2.55 18.35
N ALA A 11 -1.95 1.39 19.02
CA ALA A 11 -1.90 1.29 20.48
C ALA A 11 -0.81 2.17 21.10
N VAL A 12 0.32 2.41 20.40
CA VAL A 12 1.37 3.33 20.85
C VAL A 12 0.83 4.74 21.10
N ARG A 13 0.01 5.27 20.19
CA ARG A 13 -0.63 6.58 20.37
C ARG A 13 -1.79 6.50 21.36
N GLY A 14 -2.57 5.41 21.30
CA GLY A 14 -3.71 5.17 22.19
C GLY A 14 -3.32 5.12 23.68
N GLU A 15 -2.15 4.56 24.00
CA GLU A 15 -1.60 4.52 25.35
C GLU A 15 -0.91 5.82 25.77
N GLY A 16 -0.79 6.81 24.87
CA GLY A 16 -0.31 8.16 25.18
C GLY A 16 1.04 8.55 24.56
N GLY A 17 1.63 7.73 23.69
CA GLY A 17 2.91 8.01 23.04
C GLY A 17 2.96 9.38 22.35
N TYR A 18 4.04 10.12 22.58
CA TYR A 18 4.23 11.47 22.01
C TYR A 18 4.92 11.39 20.65
N LEU A 19 4.50 12.23 19.71
CA LEU A 19 5.22 12.40 18.45
C LEU A 19 6.11 13.63 18.53
N LEU A 20 7.42 13.42 18.34
CA LEU A 20 8.44 14.46 18.43
C LEU A 20 9.18 14.63 17.11
N ASN A 21 9.46 15.87 16.73
CA ASN A 21 10.30 16.23 15.59
C ASN A 21 11.79 16.30 16.01
N ALA A 22 12.69 16.64 15.07
CA ALA A 22 14.13 16.74 15.33
C ALA A 22 14.53 17.88 16.28
N GLU A 23 13.65 18.87 16.46
CA GLU A 23 13.82 19.97 17.41
C GLU A 23 13.35 19.59 18.83
N GLY A 24 12.83 18.37 19.02
CA GLY A 24 12.30 17.88 20.29
C GLY A 24 10.88 18.38 20.59
N GLU A 25 10.19 18.99 19.62
CA GLU A 25 8.86 19.53 19.81
C GLU A 25 7.79 18.46 19.67
N ARG A 26 6.81 18.47 20.59
CA ARG A 26 5.58 17.69 20.46
C ARG A 26 4.64 18.36 19.43
N PHE A 27 4.94 18.14 18.16
CA PHE A 27 4.41 18.92 17.04
C PHE A 27 2.90 18.76 16.81
N MET A 28 2.26 17.67 17.26
CA MET A 28 0.82 17.47 17.09
C MET A 28 -0.05 18.58 17.71
N LYS A 29 0.48 19.35 18.68
CA LYS A 29 -0.16 20.55 19.22
C LYS A 29 -0.50 21.58 18.15
N LYS A 30 0.35 21.69 17.12
CA LYS A 30 0.19 22.64 16.00
C LYS A 30 -0.89 22.20 15.03
N TYR A 31 -1.03 20.89 14.80
CA TYR A 31 -1.90 20.33 13.76
C TYR A 31 -3.29 19.93 14.27
N ALA A 32 -3.37 19.45 15.52
CA ALA A 32 -4.63 18.99 16.12
C ALA A 32 -4.65 19.31 17.62
N PRO A 33 -4.72 20.57 18.05
CA PRO A 33 -4.55 20.97 19.46
C PRO A 33 -5.50 20.27 20.44
N ASN A 34 -6.71 19.92 20.00
CA ASN A 34 -7.71 19.26 20.84
C ASN A 34 -7.56 17.73 20.89
N LYS A 35 -7.05 17.10 19.83
CA LYS A 35 -6.99 15.64 19.68
C LYS A 35 -5.59 15.07 19.80
N MET A 36 -4.56 15.88 19.54
CA MET A 36 -3.16 15.52 19.65
C MET A 36 -2.86 14.25 18.83
N GLU A 37 -2.11 13.29 19.36
CA GLU A 37 -1.81 12.01 18.71
C GLU A 37 -3.04 11.11 18.54
N LEU A 38 -4.19 11.45 19.14
CA LEU A 38 -5.47 10.77 18.97
C LEU A 38 -6.33 11.38 17.83
N ALA A 39 -5.76 12.28 17.02
CA ALA A 39 -6.38 12.69 15.77
C ALA A 39 -6.50 11.50 14.80
N SER A 40 -7.29 11.66 13.72
CA SER A 40 -7.45 10.63 12.71
C SER A 40 -6.12 10.29 12.02
N ARG A 41 -6.00 9.07 11.50
CA ARG A 41 -4.76 8.56 10.89
C ARG A 41 -4.25 9.44 9.76
N ASP A 42 -5.16 9.95 8.93
CA ASP A 42 -4.85 10.88 7.84
C ASP A 42 -4.25 12.19 8.37
N VAL A 43 -4.82 12.77 9.44
CA VAL A 43 -4.30 14.00 10.06
C VAL A 43 -2.92 13.79 10.67
N VAL A 44 -2.70 12.67 11.37
CA VAL A 44 -1.40 12.35 11.96
C VAL A 44 -0.35 12.09 10.87
N ALA A 45 -0.69 11.31 9.83
CA ALA A 45 0.23 11.03 8.73
C ALA A 45 0.61 12.30 7.97
N LYS A 46 -0.38 13.17 7.70
CA LYS A 46 -0.18 14.50 7.12
C LYS A 46 0.78 15.35 7.96
N ALA A 47 0.54 15.44 9.26
CA ALA A 47 1.38 16.22 10.18
C ALA A 47 2.83 15.72 10.19
N ILE A 48 3.05 14.41 10.15
CA ILE A 48 4.42 13.85 10.09
C ILE A 48 5.13 14.25 8.80
N GLU A 49 4.47 14.10 7.64
CA GLU A 49 5.09 14.50 6.37
C GLU A 49 5.26 16.03 6.27
N ASP A 50 4.36 16.85 6.82
CA ASP A 50 4.52 18.31 6.90
C ASP A 50 5.77 18.70 7.73
N GLU A 51 6.06 17.99 8.83
CA GLU A 51 7.28 18.20 9.62
C GLU A 51 8.54 17.80 8.84
N ILE A 52 8.51 16.64 8.17
CA ILE A 52 9.63 16.16 7.36
C ILE A 52 9.91 17.10 6.19
N ALA A 53 8.89 17.51 5.44
CA ALA A 53 9.01 18.41 4.29
C ALA A 53 9.52 19.79 4.70
N ALA A 54 9.17 20.25 5.91
CA ALA A 54 9.66 21.51 6.45
C ALA A 54 11.07 21.42 7.07
N GLY A 55 11.77 20.30 6.91
CA GLY A 55 13.14 20.10 7.42
C GLY A 55 13.23 19.88 8.93
N ARG A 56 12.10 19.66 9.61
CA ARG A 56 12.05 19.36 11.05
C ARG A 56 12.06 17.85 11.34
N GLY A 57 12.11 17.00 10.32
CA GLY A 57 12.36 15.57 10.48
C GLY A 57 13.84 15.25 10.75
N PHE A 58 14.11 14.05 11.26
CA PHE A 58 15.45 13.48 11.24
C PHE A 58 15.74 12.88 9.86
N GLY A 59 16.99 12.90 9.42
CA GLY A 59 17.39 12.29 8.14
C GLY A 59 16.93 13.08 6.91
N SER A 60 16.97 12.45 5.74
CA SER A 60 16.58 13.06 4.45
C SER A 60 16.05 12.02 3.46
N GLY A 61 15.28 12.47 2.47
CA GLY A 61 14.72 11.61 1.42
C GLY A 61 13.85 10.48 1.98
N LEU A 62 14.04 9.25 1.48
CA LEU A 62 13.35 8.05 1.97
C LEU A 62 13.69 7.71 3.43
N ASN A 63 14.87 8.14 3.91
CA ASN A 63 15.33 7.90 5.27
C ASN A 63 14.90 9.00 6.25
N ALA A 64 14.04 9.92 5.84
CA ALA A 64 13.51 10.94 6.75
C ALA A 64 12.46 10.35 7.69
N TYR A 65 12.46 10.74 8.97
CA TYR A 65 11.53 10.22 9.97
C TYR A 65 11.28 11.22 11.11
N VAL A 66 10.25 10.96 11.91
CA VAL A 66 10.05 11.57 13.23
C VAL A 66 10.11 10.48 14.29
N VAL A 67 10.04 10.81 15.58
CA VAL A 67 10.12 9.78 16.64
C VAL A 67 8.85 9.70 17.47
N ALA A 68 8.50 8.48 17.90
CA ALA A 68 7.51 8.21 18.92
C ALA A 68 8.21 8.02 20.28
N ASP A 69 7.89 8.87 21.25
CA ASP A 69 8.45 8.81 22.60
C ASP A 69 7.46 8.22 23.59
N LEU A 70 7.83 7.06 24.14
CA LEU A 70 7.01 6.27 25.08
C LEU A 70 7.54 6.30 26.51
N ARG A 71 8.71 6.91 26.74
CA ARG A 71 9.44 6.79 28.01
C ARG A 71 8.61 7.27 29.21
N HIS A 72 7.74 8.25 28.99
CA HIS A 72 6.87 8.80 30.03
C HIS A 72 5.75 7.83 30.49
N LEU A 73 5.42 6.80 29.71
CA LEU A 73 4.43 5.78 30.08
C LEU A 73 4.92 4.85 31.19
N GLY A 74 6.24 4.78 31.38
CA GLY A 74 6.88 3.92 32.36
C GLY A 74 7.01 2.45 31.90
N PRO A 75 7.91 1.67 32.53
CA PRO A 75 8.20 0.32 32.09
C PRO A 75 7.02 -0.65 32.18
N GLU A 76 6.17 -0.51 33.19
CA GLU A 76 5.02 -1.40 33.41
C GLU A 76 4.07 -1.39 32.20
N VAL A 77 3.66 -0.20 31.75
CA VAL A 77 2.77 -0.06 30.58
C VAL A 77 3.42 -0.61 29.31
N ILE A 78 4.70 -0.31 29.09
CA ILE A 78 5.41 -0.73 27.88
C ILE A 78 5.57 -2.26 27.85
N ILE A 79 5.94 -2.87 28.97
CA ILE A 79 6.17 -4.32 29.06
C ILE A 79 4.85 -5.10 29.07
N GLU A 80 3.81 -4.61 29.73
CA GLU A 80 2.54 -5.34 29.79
C GLU A 80 1.76 -5.20 28.48
N LYS A 81 1.56 -3.97 28.01
CA LYS A 81 0.64 -3.67 26.90
C LYS A 81 1.32 -3.54 25.55
N LEU A 82 2.59 -3.12 25.51
CA LEU A 82 3.32 -2.80 24.27
C LEU A 82 4.52 -3.72 24.02
N HIS A 83 4.61 -4.89 24.68
CA HIS A 83 5.74 -5.81 24.56
C HIS A 83 6.07 -6.15 23.10
N GLY A 84 5.07 -6.50 22.30
CA GLY A 84 5.29 -6.81 20.89
C GLY A 84 5.84 -5.64 20.09
N ILE A 85 5.45 -4.39 20.42
CA ILE A 85 6.00 -3.20 19.79
C ILE A 85 7.44 -2.95 20.22
N ARG A 86 7.74 -3.16 21.51
CA ARG A 86 9.09 -3.09 22.04
C ARG A 86 10.01 -4.10 21.36
N ASP A 87 9.57 -5.34 21.21
CA ASP A 87 10.34 -6.39 20.54
C ASP A 87 10.62 -5.98 19.09
N LEU A 88 9.62 -5.53 18.33
CA LEU A 88 9.81 -5.05 16.96
C LEU A 88 10.79 -3.87 16.88
N ALA A 89 10.67 -2.89 17.78
CA ALA A 89 11.57 -1.73 17.82
C ALA A 89 13.02 -2.15 18.13
N MET A 90 13.21 -3.08 19.07
CA MET A 90 14.54 -3.59 19.43
C MET A 90 15.15 -4.43 18.31
N THR A 91 14.35 -5.29 17.66
CA THR A 91 14.82 -6.18 16.60
C THR A 91 15.17 -5.41 15.32
N PHE A 92 14.32 -4.47 14.89
CA PHE A 92 14.41 -3.88 13.55
C PHE A 92 14.93 -2.44 13.53
N GLU A 93 14.78 -1.69 14.63
CA GLU A 93 15.29 -0.32 14.74
C GLU A 93 16.46 -0.21 15.74
N HIS A 94 16.83 -1.33 16.38
CA HIS A 94 17.85 -1.39 17.44
C HIS A 94 17.56 -0.37 18.55
N CYS A 95 16.28 -0.25 18.90
CA CYS A 95 15.76 0.81 19.74
C CYS A 95 14.87 0.26 20.85
N ASP A 96 15.26 0.46 22.11
CA ASP A 96 14.41 0.12 23.25
C ASP A 96 13.55 1.33 23.67
N PRO A 97 12.21 1.28 23.47
CA PRO A 97 11.30 2.36 23.85
C PRO A 97 11.28 2.71 25.35
N LEU A 98 11.85 1.86 26.21
CA LEU A 98 12.03 2.17 27.63
C LEU A 98 13.01 3.32 27.87
N VAL A 99 14.01 3.48 27.00
CA VAL A 99 15.14 4.41 27.23
C VAL A 99 15.33 5.42 26.11
N GLN A 100 14.82 5.16 24.91
CA GLN A 100 14.96 6.06 23.76
C GLN A 100 13.72 6.09 22.85
N PRO A 101 13.43 7.21 22.17
CA PRO A 101 12.32 7.31 21.22
C PRO A 101 12.51 6.44 19.98
N VAL A 102 11.40 5.94 19.42
CA VAL A 102 11.37 5.01 18.28
C VAL A 102 11.21 5.76 16.95
N PRO A 103 12.06 5.54 15.93
CA PRO A 103 11.89 6.11 14.60
C PRO A 103 10.60 5.65 13.90
N ILE A 104 9.84 6.59 13.35
CA ILE A 104 8.59 6.33 12.63
C ILE A 104 8.42 7.23 11.41
N ARG A 105 7.72 6.72 10.40
CA ARG A 105 7.26 7.46 9.23
C ARG A 105 5.95 6.84 8.72
N PRO A 106 5.02 7.62 8.18
CA PRO A 106 3.91 7.10 7.40
C PRO A 106 4.39 6.20 6.25
N THR A 107 3.62 5.16 5.95
CA THR A 107 3.83 4.29 4.80
C THR A 107 2.49 3.82 4.27
N CYS A 108 2.45 3.29 3.04
CA CYS A 108 1.26 2.65 2.50
C CYS A 108 0.85 1.47 3.40
N HIS A 109 -0.45 1.35 3.69
CA HIS A 109 -0.94 0.41 4.69
C HIS A 109 -2.16 -0.41 4.26
N TYR A 110 -3.11 0.21 3.56
CA TYR A 110 -4.36 -0.44 3.15
C TYR A 110 -4.81 0.12 1.79
N THR A 111 -5.34 -0.76 0.94
CA THR A 111 -5.89 -0.38 -0.36
C THR A 111 -7.41 -0.33 -0.29
N MET A 112 -8.00 0.87 -0.31
CA MET A 112 -9.47 1.02 -0.30
C MET A 112 -10.12 0.72 -1.65
N GLY A 113 -9.40 0.93 -2.75
CA GLY A 113 -9.83 0.53 -4.08
C GLY A 113 -9.57 -0.96 -4.32
N GLY A 114 -10.04 -1.48 -5.45
CA GLY A 114 -9.91 -2.89 -5.78
C GLY A 114 -10.82 -3.26 -6.94
N ILE A 115 -11.07 -4.57 -7.10
CA ILE A 115 -12.03 -5.10 -8.07
C ILE A 115 -13.43 -4.58 -7.70
N ASP A 116 -14.09 -3.91 -8.64
CA ASP A 116 -15.41 -3.33 -8.40
C ASP A 116 -16.46 -4.42 -8.15
N VAL A 117 -17.21 -4.26 -7.05
CA VAL A 117 -18.28 -5.17 -6.64
C VAL A 117 -19.60 -4.44 -6.89
N VAL A 118 -20.34 -4.92 -7.89
CA VAL A 118 -21.58 -4.28 -8.35
C VAL A 118 -22.79 -4.63 -7.47
N ASP A 119 -22.73 -5.76 -6.76
CA ASP A 119 -23.75 -6.15 -5.77
C ASP A 119 -23.10 -6.59 -4.45
N TYR A 120 -23.14 -5.71 -3.44
CA TYR A 120 -22.59 -6.01 -2.11
C TYR A 120 -23.33 -7.13 -1.37
N LYS A 121 -24.54 -7.52 -1.80
CA LYS A 121 -25.31 -8.60 -1.15
C LYS A 121 -24.85 -9.99 -1.56
N THR A 122 -24.18 -10.09 -2.70
CA THR A 122 -23.61 -11.34 -3.25
C THR A 122 -22.10 -11.25 -3.43
N CYS A 123 -21.54 -10.05 -3.37
CA CYS A 123 -20.19 -9.70 -3.76
C CYS A 123 -19.85 -10.00 -5.23
N ALA A 124 -20.88 -10.04 -6.09
CA ALA A 124 -20.69 -10.23 -7.52
C ALA A 124 -20.00 -9.01 -8.16
N CYS A 125 -19.07 -9.29 -9.07
CA CYS A 125 -18.42 -8.29 -9.91
C CYS A 125 -19.20 -8.12 -11.23
N GLU A 126 -18.81 -7.14 -12.05
CA GLU A 126 -19.44 -6.92 -13.36
C GLU A 126 -19.29 -8.12 -14.30
N LEU A 127 -18.17 -8.86 -14.20
CA LEU A 127 -17.96 -10.09 -14.96
C LEU A 127 -18.75 -11.25 -14.32
N PRO A 128 -19.70 -11.88 -15.03
CA PRO A 128 -20.46 -13.00 -14.48
C PRO A 128 -19.57 -14.15 -14.04
N GLY A 129 -19.82 -14.67 -12.84
CA GLY A 129 -19.03 -15.74 -12.22
C GLY A 129 -17.77 -15.25 -11.49
N LEU A 130 -17.44 -13.96 -11.55
CA LEU A 130 -16.38 -13.36 -10.73
C LEU A 130 -16.97 -12.74 -9.47
N PHE A 131 -16.37 -13.07 -8.33
CA PHE A 131 -16.71 -12.54 -7.01
C PHE A 131 -15.45 -12.02 -6.34
N SER A 132 -15.56 -10.94 -5.57
CA SER A 132 -14.42 -10.35 -4.85
C SER A 132 -14.83 -9.87 -3.47
N SER A 133 -13.95 -10.04 -2.49
CA SER A 133 -14.18 -9.60 -1.11
C SER A 133 -12.89 -9.28 -0.37
N GLY A 134 -12.99 -8.54 0.73
CA GLY A 134 -11.84 -8.10 1.51
C GLY A 134 -11.03 -7.03 0.76
N GLU A 135 -9.74 -6.92 1.07
CA GLU A 135 -8.89 -5.84 0.56
C GLU A 135 -8.67 -5.84 -0.96
N ALA A 136 -8.87 -6.98 -1.64
CA ALA A 136 -8.81 -7.04 -3.09
C ALA A 136 -10.02 -6.39 -3.79
N SER A 137 -11.07 -6.06 -3.03
CA SER A 137 -12.37 -5.62 -3.55
C SER A 137 -12.65 -4.14 -3.27
N CYS A 138 -13.45 -3.53 -4.13
CA CYS A 138 -14.05 -2.22 -3.92
C CYS A 138 -15.56 -2.37 -3.63
N ILE A 139 -15.91 -2.96 -2.48
CA ILE A 139 -17.31 -3.04 -1.99
C ILE A 139 -17.84 -1.65 -1.57
N SER A 140 -16.97 -0.63 -1.58
CA SER A 140 -17.29 0.78 -1.29
C SER A 140 -17.68 1.12 0.15
N ILE A 141 -17.60 0.16 1.10
CA ILE A 141 -17.85 0.43 2.52
C ILE A 141 -16.77 1.30 3.20
N HIS A 142 -15.56 1.35 2.63
CA HIS A 142 -14.44 2.14 3.17
C HIS A 142 -14.35 3.55 2.59
N GLY A 143 -15.04 3.82 1.48
CA GLY A 143 -14.92 5.09 0.75
C GLY A 143 -13.46 5.47 0.49
N ALA A 144 -13.11 6.74 0.75
CA ALA A 144 -11.74 7.26 0.57
C ALA A 144 -10.85 7.14 1.82
N ASN A 145 -11.35 6.57 2.93
CA ASN A 145 -10.57 6.41 4.17
C ASN A 145 -11.17 5.31 5.06
N ARG A 146 -10.49 4.16 5.13
CA ARG A 146 -10.94 3.02 5.93
C ARG A 146 -10.82 3.31 7.43
N LEU A 147 -11.86 2.98 8.20
CA LEU A 147 -11.85 3.07 9.67
C LEU A 147 -10.95 1.97 10.29
N GLY A 148 -10.09 2.35 11.23
CA GLY A 148 -9.24 1.42 11.99
C GLY A 148 -10.03 0.25 12.59
N GLY A 149 -9.55 -0.98 12.42
CA GLY A 149 -10.24 -2.21 12.86
C GLY A 149 -11.16 -2.85 11.81
N ASN A 150 -11.68 -2.09 10.83
CA ASN A 150 -12.69 -2.62 9.90
C ASN A 150 -12.23 -3.60 8.81
N SER A 151 -10.97 -3.60 8.35
CA SER A 151 -10.51 -4.46 7.25
C SER A 151 -10.60 -5.96 7.56
N LEU A 152 -10.32 -6.36 8.80
CA LEU A 152 -10.48 -7.77 9.19
C LEU A 152 -11.97 -8.15 9.27
N ALA A 153 -12.81 -7.25 9.80
CA ALA A 153 -14.25 -7.46 9.83
C ALA A 153 -14.84 -7.53 8.42
N ASP A 154 -14.40 -6.67 7.51
CA ASP A 154 -14.72 -6.70 6.08
C ASP A 154 -14.36 -8.06 5.47
N GLY A 155 -13.10 -8.51 5.61
CA GLY A 155 -12.67 -9.81 5.09
C GLY A 155 -13.51 -10.98 5.61
N VAL A 156 -13.87 -11.00 6.89
CA VAL A 156 -14.69 -12.08 7.47
C VAL A 156 -16.15 -12.00 7.04
N VAL A 157 -16.75 -10.81 7.10
CA VAL A 157 -18.17 -10.60 6.77
C VAL A 157 -18.41 -10.81 5.28
N PHE A 158 -17.67 -10.10 4.44
CA PHE A 158 -17.85 -10.19 2.99
C PHE A 158 -17.22 -11.44 2.39
N GLY A 159 -16.25 -12.07 3.06
CA GLY A 159 -15.81 -13.41 2.69
C GLY A 159 -16.94 -14.43 2.80
N LYS A 160 -17.76 -14.35 3.86
CA LYS A 160 -18.96 -15.19 4.00
C LYS A 160 -20.01 -14.88 2.92
N VAL A 161 -20.27 -13.58 2.67
CA VAL A 161 -21.25 -13.14 1.65
C VAL A 161 -20.82 -13.58 0.25
N SER A 162 -19.57 -13.33 -0.11
CA SER A 162 -18.96 -13.72 -1.39
C SER A 162 -18.95 -15.23 -1.57
N GLY A 163 -18.60 -15.99 -0.53
CA GLY A 163 -18.65 -17.44 -0.57
C GLY A 163 -20.07 -17.99 -0.82
N ALA A 164 -21.09 -17.41 -0.20
CA ALA A 164 -22.48 -17.78 -0.45
C ALA A 164 -22.92 -17.37 -1.86
N GLY A 165 -22.62 -16.16 -2.32
CA GLY A 165 -22.95 -15.68 -3.66
C GLY A 165 -22.30 -16.54 -4.76
N ALA A 166 -21.04 -16.91 -4.59
CA ALA A 166 -20.34 -17.81 -5.51
C ALA A 166 -20.92 -19.22 -5.52
N ALA A 167 -21.33 -19.75 -4.36
CA ALA A 167 -21.98 -21.06 -4.27
C ALA A 167 -23.35 -21.06 -4.98
N ASP A 168 -24.22 -20.08 -4.69
CA ASP A 168 -25.53 -19.95 -5.32
C ASP A 168 -25.41 -19.79 -6.85
N TYR A 169 -24.41 -19.02 -7.31
CA TYR A 169 -24.11 -18.89 -8.73
C TYR A 169 -23.70 -20.22 -9.36
N ALA A 170 -22.80 -20.96 -8.71
CA ALA A 170 -22.33 -22.26 -9.19
C ALA A 170 -23.44 -23.34 -9.21
N GLU A 171 -24.42 -23.28 -8.31
CA GLU A 171 -25.57 -24.21 -8.31
C GLU A 171 -26.51 -23.99 -9.51
N THR A 172 -26.55 -22.77 -10.04
CA THR A 172 -27.50 -22.36 -11.08
C THR A 172 -26.86 -22.23 -12.46
N HIS A 173 -25.53 -22.37 -12.56
CA HIS A 173 -24.77 -22.23 -13.79
C HIS A 173 -23.93 -23.48 -14.06
N GLU A 174 -24.00 -23.98 -15.28
CA GLU A 174 -23.13 -25.07 -15.72
C GLU A 174 -21.73 -24.53 -16.07
N GLN A 175 -20.70 -25.34 -15.81
CA GLN A 175 -19.35 -25.03 -16.24
C GLN A 175 -19.28 -25.13 -17.78
N PRO A 176 -18.91 -24.04 -18.50
CA PRO A 176 -18.75 -24.12 -19.94
C PRO A 176 -17.56 -25.02 -20.29
N ASN A 177 -17.65 -25.76 -21.39
CA ASN A 177 -16.49 -26.44 -21.96
C ASN A 177 -15.56 -25.39 -22.59
N VAL A 178 -14.39 -25.21 -21.98
CA VAL A 178 -13.37 -24.22 -22.35
C VAL A 178 -12.00 -24.87 -22.57
N ASP A 179 -11.96 -26.17 -22.86
CA ASP A 179 -10.70 -26.94 -22.94
C ASP A 179 -9.77 -26.40 -24.04
N ALA A 180 -10.34 -25.99 -25.18
CA ALA A 180 -9.57 -25.44 -26.30
C ALA A 180 -8.97 -24.08 -25.96
N GLU A 181 -9.77 -23.20 -25.35
CA GLU A 181 -9.36 -21.87 -24.89
C GLU A 181 -8.31 -21.96 -23.79
N LEU A 182 -8.49 -22.87 -22.83
CA LEU A 182 -7.55 -23.12 -21.75
C LEU A 182 -6.21 -23.64 -22.29
N ALA A 183 -6.24 -24.59 -23.22
CA ALA A 183 -5.03 -25.10 -23.88
C ALA A 183 -4.30 -24.01 -24.67
N ALA A 184 -5.04 -23.13 -25.36
CA ALA A 184 -4.47 -22.00 -26.07
C ALA A 184 -3.83 -20.97 -25.11
N ALA A 185 -4.51 -20.64 -24.01
CA ALA A 185 -4.01 -19.73 -22.98
C ALA A 185 -2.74 -20.28 -22.29
N ALA A 186 -2.73 -21.56 -21.94
CA ALA A 186 -1.55 -22.22 -21.36
C ALA A 186 -0.36 -22.15 -22.33
N LYS A 187 -0.55 -22.51 -23.60
CA LYS A 187 0.50 -22.44 -24.62
C LYS A 187 1.02 -21.02 -24.84
N ALA A 188 0.15 -20.01 -24.77
CA ALA A 188 0.56 -18.61 -24.86
C ALA A 188 1.47 -18.22 -23.69
N TRP A 189 1.15 -18.65 -22.47
CA TRP A 189 2.01 -18.43 -21.29
C TRP A 189 3.33 -19.18 -21.37
N GLU A 190 3.35 -20.40 -21.91
CA GLU A 190 4.61 -21.13 -22.15
C GLU A 190 5.50 -20.42 -23.16
N ALA A 191 4.91 -19.93 -24.26
CA ALA A 191 5.63 -19.14 -25.25
C ALA A 191 6.15 -17.83 -24.63
N LYS A 192 5.35 -17.18 -23.77
CA LYS A 192 5.73 -15.98 -23.05
C LYS A 192 6.89 -16.23 -22.09
N PHE A 193 6.84 -17.34 -21.35
CA PHE A 193 7.92 -17.77 -20.47
C PHE A 193 9.23 -17.89 -21.25
N THR A 194 9.23 -18.67 -22.33
CA THR A 194 10.43 -18.85 -23.17
C THR A 194 10.90 -17.53 -23.75
N GLU A 195 10.00 -16.72 -24.32
CA GLU A 195 10.32 -15.43 -24.93
C GLU A 195 11.03 -14.48 -23.96
N VAL A 196 10.57 -14.41 -22.72
CA VAL A 196 11.06 -13.45 -21.71
C VAL A 196 12.35 -13.95 -21.04
N THR A 197 12.44 -15.23 -20.69
CA THR A 197 13.58 -15.77 -19.94
C THR A 197 14.81 -16.01 -20.81
N THR A 198 14.66 -16.11 -22.13
CA THR A 198 15.79 -16.25 -23.07
C THR A 198 16.33 -14.92 -23.60
N ARG A 199 15.83 -13.78 -23.15
CA ARG A 199 16.34 -12.46 -23.56
C ARG A 199 17.78 -12.29 -23.06
N GLU A 200 18.67 -11.83 -23.92
CA GLU A 200 20.11 -11.68 -23.60
C GLU A 200 20.47 -10.27 -23.10
N GLY A 201 19.51 -9.34 -23.08
CA GLY A 201 19.75 -7.96 -22.66
C GLY A 201 18.47 -7.16 -22.49
N GLY A 202 18.63 -5.90 -22.10
CA GLY A 202 17.56 -5.01 -21.69
C GLY A 202 17.73 -4.56 -20.24
N ARG A 203 16.88 -3.63 -19.80
CA ARG A 203 16.89 -3.17 -18.42
C ARG A 203 16.46 -4.30 -17.49
N PRO A 204 17.17 -4.60 -16.38
CA PRO A 204 16.74 -5.61 -15.43
C PRO A 204 15.36 -5.31 -14.87
N VAL A 205 14.50 -6.33 -14.81
CA VAL A 205 13.10 -6.16 -14.37
C VAL A 205 12.99 -5.60 -12.93
N VAL A 206 13.96 -5.90 -12.07
CA VAL A 206 14.02 -5.37 -10.70
C VAL A 206 14.29 -3.87 -10.66
N GLU A 207 15.05 -3.32 -11.61
CA GLU A 207 15.27 -1.88 -11.71
C GLU A 207 14.02 -1.13 -12.19
N ILE A 208 13.14 -1.81 -12.94
CA ILE A 208 11.83 -1.29 -13.31
C ILE A 208 10.93 -1.21 -12.07
N ARG A 209 10.92 -2.26 -11.24
CA ARG A 209 10.20 -2.26 -9.95
C ARG A 209 10.65 -1.11 -9.05
N ASP A 210 11.96 -0.93 -8.90
CA ASP A 210 12.51 0.09 -7.99
C ASP A 210 12.17 1.50 -8.49
N ALA A 211 12.30 1.75 -9.79
CA ALA A 211 11.90 3.02 -10.38
C ALA A 211 10.38 3.27 -10.28
N LEU A 212 9.55 2.23 -10.40
CA LEU A 212 8.11 2.35 -10.16
C LEU A 212 7.81 2.73 -8.71
N ALA A 213 8.50 2.10 -7.75
CA ALA A 213 8.35 2.41 -6.32
C ALA A 213 8.74 3.86 -6.03
N ASP A 214 9.84 4.35 -6.59
CA ASP A 214 10.29 5.74 -6.45
C ASP A 214 9.31 6.73 -7.08
N ALA A 215 8.78 6.44 -8.27
CA ALA A 215 7.79 7.29 -8.93
C ALA A 215 6.52 7.40 -8.07
N MET A 216 5.99 6.27 -7.59
CA MET A 216 4.77 6.23 -6.79
C MET A 216 4.97 6.87 -5.41
N TRP A 217 6.10 6.61 -4.74
CA TRP A 217 6.39 7.16 -3.42
C TRP A 217 6.50 8.69 -3.45
N ASN A 218 7.29 9.21 -4.40
CA ASN A 218 7.61 10.63 -4.44
C ASN A 218 6.49 11.50 -5.04
N LYS A 219 5.64 10.93 -5.90
CA LYS A 219 4.69 11.72 -6.72
C LYS A 219 3.23 11.34 -6.53
N VAL A 220 2.94 10.16 -5.96
CA VAL A 220 1.57 9.65 -5.75
C VAL A 220 1.35 9.25 -4.28
N GLY A 221 2.11 9.88 -3.37
CA GLY A 221 2.08 9.64 -1.92
C GLY A 221 0.89 10.31 -1.21
N ILE A 222 1.16 10.83 0.00
CA ILE A 222 0.15 11.50 0.84
C ILE A 222 -0.30 12.81 0.20
N PHE A 223 0.65 13.67 -0.16
CA PHE A 223 0.40 14.92 -0.87
C PHE A 223 0.61 14.72 -2.37
N ARG A 224 -0.26 15.36 -3.15
CA ARG A 224 -0.25 15.24 -4.62
C ARG A 224 -0.63 16.58 -5.23
N ASN A 225 -0.10 16.83 -6.41
CA ASN A 225 -0.49 17.95 -7.27
C ASN A 225 -0.47 17.48 -8.74
N GLU A 226 -1.10 18.24 -9.63
CA GLU A 226 -1.24 17.88 -11.05
C GLU A 226 0.12 17.62 -11.72
N ASP A 227 1.13 18.45 -11.45
CA ASP A 227 2.45 18.34 -12.06
C ASP A 227 3.14 17.03 -11.66
N GLY A 228 3.19 16.72 -10.36
CA GLY A 228 3.80 15.51 -9.84
C GLY A 228 3.11 14.24 -10.36
N ILE A 229 1.77 14.20 -10.35
CA ILE A 229 1.03 13.04 -10.87
C ILE A 229 1.27 12.88 -12.39
N THR A 230 1.30 13.99 -13.13
CA THR A 230 1.54 13.95 -14.59
C THR A 230 2.95 13.46 -14.92
N GLU A 231 3.96 13.86 -14.14
CA GLU A 231 5.32 13.34 -14.26
C GLU A 231 5.37 11.83 -13.93
N ALA A 232 4.68 11.41 -12.86
CA ALA A 232 4.58 9.98 -12.51
C ALA A 232 3.97 9.16 -13.64
N LEU A 233 2.91 9.65 -14.29
CA LEU A 233 2.28 8.96 -15.42
C LEU A 233 3.23 8.80 -16.60
N LYS A 234 4.02 9.84 -16.93
CA LYS A 234 5.05 9.76 -17.98
C LYS A 234 6.12 8.73 -17.65
N GLU A 235 6.58 8.70 -16.40
CA GLU A 235 7.56 7.71 -15.94
C GLU A 235 6.99 6.30 -16.00
N ILE A 236 5.76 6.09 -15.54
CA ILE A 236 5.08 4.79 -15.59
C ILE A 236 4.92 4.33 -17.04
N ASP A 237 4.52 5.22 -17.96
CA ASP A 237 4.42 4.90 -19.39
C ASP A 237 5.77 4.45 -19.97
N GLN A 238 6.85 5.15 -19.63
CA GLN A 238 8.19 4.73 -20.04
C GLN A 238 8.59 3.39 -19.44
N LEU A 239 8.28 3.13 -18.15
CA LEU A 239 8.55 1.85 -17.51
C LEU A 239 7.75 0.70 -18.13
N MET A 240 6.52 0.96 -18.58
CA MET A 240 5.73 -0.02 -19.33
C MET A 240 6.35 -0.34 -20.70
N GLU A 241 6.98 0.64 -21.37
CA GLU A 241 7.76 0.38 -22.59
C GLU A 241 9.03 -0.41 -22.30
N ASP A 242 9.80 -0.03 -21.27
CA ASP A 242 11.00 -0.75 -20.82
C ASP A 242 10.67 -2.21 -20.46
N TYR A 243 9.52 -2.46 -19.83
CA TYR A 243 9.06 -3.80 -19.44
C TYR A 243 8.86 -4.74 -20.63
N LYS A 244 8.48 -4.20 -21.81
CA LYS A 244 8.28 -5.03 -23.02
C LYS A 244 9.57 -5.70 -23.45
N THR A 245 10.73 -5.09 -23.20
CA THR A 245 12.06 -5.57 -23.62
C THR A 245 13.00 -5.83 -22.44
N CYS A 246 12.49 -5.84 -21.20
CA CYS A 246 13.29 -6.00 -20.00
C CYS A 246 14.04 -7.34 -19.96
N TYR A 247 15.16 -7.34 -19.26
CA TYR A 247 15.93 -8.52 -18.95
C TYR A 247 15.39 -9.19 -17.67
N VAL A 248 15.09 -10.49 -17.77
CA VAL A 248 14.65 -11.34 -16.65
C VAL A 248 15.69 -12.41 -16.36
N GLY A 249 16.22 -13.05 -17.40
CA GLY A 249 17.15 -14.16 -17.28
C GLY A 249 16.50 -15.45 -16.77
N ASP A 250 17.34 -16.43 -16.45
CA ASP A 250 16.98 -17.74 -15.90
C ASP A 250 15.96 -18.54 -16.74
N PRO A 251 16.40 -19.41 -17.67
CA PRO A 251 15.50 -20.23 -18.48
C PRO A 251 14.95 -21.48 -17.75
N GLU A 252 15.38 -21.76 -16.51
CA GLU A 252 14.92 -22.94 -15.77
C GLU A 252 13.44 -22.80 -15.41
N ARG A 253 12.64 -23.84 -15.62
CA ARG A 253 11.19 -23.76 -15.36
C ARG A 253 10.83 -23.92 -13.89
N THR A 254 11.65 -24.67 -13.16
CA THR A 254 11.31 -25.13 -11.82
C THR A 254 11.59 -24.02 -10.80
N TYR A 255 10.55 -23.59 -10.05
CA TYR A 255 10.67 -22.54 -9.03
C TYR A 255 11.34 -21.23 -9.51
N ASN A 256 11.04 -20.82 -10.75
CA ASN A 256 11.64 -19.63 -11.34
C ASN A 256 11.07 -18.34 -10.74
N MET A 257 11.75 -17.81 -9.73
CA MET A 257 11.37 -16.55 -9.08
C MET A 257 11.57 -15.33 -9.99
N ALA A 258 12.47 -15.39 -10.98
CA ALA A 258 12.69 -14.29 -11.91
C ALA A 258 11.43 -14.07 -12.78
N PHE A 259 10.82 -15.15 -13.29
CA PHE A 259 9.60 -15.08 -14.07
C PHE A 259 8.36 -14.71 -13.24
N VAL A 260 8.27 -15.18 -11.99
CA VAL A 260 7.21 -14.75 -11.06
C VAL A 260 7.28 -13.25 -10.83
N ASN A 261 8.46 -12.72 -10.49
CA ASN A 261 8.67 -11.28 -10.34
C ASN A 261 8.31 -10.51 -11.62
N TYR A 262 8.67 -11.04 -12.78
CA TYR A 262 8.28 -10.45 -14.07
C TYR A 262 6.76 -10.30 -14.20
N CYS A 263 5.99 -11.35 -13.90
CA CYS A 263 4.52 -11.31 -13.98
C CYS A 263 3.91 -10.32 -12.97
N GLU A 264 4.42 -10.33 -11.73
CA GLU A 264 3.96 -9.44 -10.68
C GLU A 264 4.24 -7.97 -11.02
N ILE A 265 5.44 -7.65 -11.51
CA ILE A 265 5.83 -6.28 -11.88
C ILE A 265 4.97 -5.75 -13.05
N GLY A 266 4.64 -6.60 -14.02
CA GLY A 266 3.71 -6.23 -15.11
C GLY A 266 2.32 -5.85 -14.58
N SER A 267 1.83 -6.60 -13.59
CA SER A 267 0.57 -6.29 -12.91
C SER A 267 0.66 -5.01 -12.08
N MET A 268 1.77 -4.81 -11.36
CA MET A 268 2.02 -3.60 -10.58
C MET A 268 2.05 -2.34 -11.45
N LEU A 269 2.69 -2.38 -12.62
CA LEU A 269 2.70 -1.25 -13.56
C LEU A 269 1.29 -0.84 -13.99
N THR A 270 0.45 -1.83 -14.30
CA THR A 270 -0.95 -1.60 -14.71
C THR A 270 -1.76 -0.97 -13.57
N VAL A 271 -1.65 -1.52 -12.36
CA VAL A 271 -2.36 -1.02 -11.18
C VAL A 271 -1.85 0.37 -10.78
N ALA A 272 -0.54 0.61 -10.80
CA ALA A 272 0.05 1.91 -10.51
C ALA A 272 -0.43 2.99 -11.48
N LYS A 273 -0.50 2.68 -12.77
CA LYS A 273 -1.07 3.59 -13.78
C LYS A 273 -2.53 3.91 -13.48
N ALA A 274 -3.35 2.90 -13.14
CA ALA A 274 -4.75 3.13 -12.78
C ALA A 274 -4.89 4.04 -11.54
N ILE A 275 -4.06 3.83 -10.52
CA ILE A 275 -4.01 4.68 -9.31
C ILE A 275 -3.64 6.12 -9.67
N ALA A 276 -2.57 6.32 -10.45
CA ALA A 276 -2.09 7.64 -10.85
C ALA A 276 -3.10 8.38 -11.73
N MET A 277 -3.72 7.69 -12.70
CA MET A 277 -4.79 8.25 -13.53
C MET A 277 -6.00 8.64 -12.68
N GLY A 278 -6.43 7.78 -11.75
CA GLY A 278 -7.51 8.08 -10.83
C GLY A 278 -7.21 9.31 -9.97
N ALA A 279 -5.97 9.43 -9.47
CA ALA A 279 -5.52 10.59 -8.71
C ALA A 279 -5.48 11.88 -9.53
N LEU A 280 -5.10 11.81 -10.81
CA LEU A 280 -5.06 12.98 -11.71
C LEU A 280 -6.47 13.50 -12.00
N HIS A 281 -7.37 12.61 -12.39
CA HIS A 281 -8.73 12.97 -12.81
C HIS A 281 -9.64 13.37 -11.64
N ARG A 282 -9.33 12.91 -10.43
CA ARG A 282 -10.04 13.34 -9.22
C ARG A 282 -9.48 14.68 -8.74
N ARG A 283 -10.16 15.76 -9.11
CA ARG A 283 -9.79 17.16 -8.80
C ARG A 283 -10.48 17.67 -7.53
N GLU A 284 -10.30 16.94 -6.43
CA GLU A 284 -10.81 17.28 -5.09
C GLU A 284 -9.89 16.68 -4.02
N SER A 285 -10.06 17.08 -2.76
CA SER A 285 -9.41 16.42 -1.61
C SER A 285 -10.45 15.72 -0.74
N ARG A 286 -10.33 14.39 -0.61
CA ARG A 286 -11.28 13.57 0.16
C ARG A 286 -10.58 12.36 0.78
N GLY A 287 -10.67 12.23 2.11
CA GLY A 287 -10.07 11.11 2.84
C GLY A 287 -8.55 11.06 2.63
N ALA A 288 -8.02 9.90 2.23
CA ALA A 288 -6.60 9.70 1.95
C ALA A 288 -6.13 10.25 0.59
N HIS A 289 -7.06 10.76 -0.24
CA HIS A 289 -6.71 11.45 -1.48
C HIS A 289 -6.63 12.95 -1.22
N ILE A 290 -5.42 13.50 -1.19
CA ILE A 290 -5.18 14.93 -0.92
C ILE A 290 -4.48 15.55 -2.13
N ARG A 291 -5.15 16.52 -2.75
CA ARG A 291 -4.67 17.33 -3.85
C ARG A 291 -4.37 18.74 -3.34
N GLU A 292 -3.10 19.13 -3.27
CA GLU A 292 -2.70 20.44 -2.77
C GLU A 292 -3.23 21.59 -3.65
N ASP A 293 -3.35 21.32 -4.94
CA ASP A 293 -3.96 22.18 -5.96
C ASP A 293 -5.49 22.16 -5.95
N HIS A 294 -6.11 21.21 -5.26
CA HIS A 294 -7.56 21.10 -5.05
C HIS A 294 -7.88 20.73 -3.59
N PRO A 295 -7.69 21.65 -2.62
CA PRO A 295 -7.74 21.33 -1.20
C PRO A 295 -9.16 21.13 -0.62
N LYS A 296 -10.21 21.22 -1.44
CA LYS A 296 -11.62 21.11 -1.04
C LYS A 296 -12.27 19.87 -1.64
#